data_AF-A0A4P5W0F1-F1
#
_entry.id   AF-A0A4P5W0F1-F1
#
_cell.length_a   1.000
_cell.length_b   1.000
_cell.length_c   1.000
_cell.angle_alpha   90.00
_cell.angle_beta   90.00
_cell.angle_gamma   90.00
#
_symmetry.space_group_name_H-M   'P 1'
#
loop_
_entity.id
_entity.type
_entity.pdbx_description
1 polymer ?
#
loop_
_entity_poly.entity_id
_entity_poly.type
_entity_poly.pdbx_seq_one_letter_code
_entity_poly.pdbx_strand_id
1 'polypeptide(L)'
;MAVPRFAFLVHPLVPLAQRLMGARFGRPGLALGLRDGRDPDDCCELARLRYRGVEGVVIGVPWLPEQLLADQEGALRSMQRAVQIAGPVSHVGLGSVLSVVAGRGSALEALVGIPVTTGNAATAWAAWRIAEQVRAGQKVGVIGAKGTVGRALVPLLGADADPQDLREYRVLVGTHTTGGTVAPDRLGPGTTLVDVALPPTLSGPPGPGVTVLPGERLPLPAGWERDAWGWVFHVAAGYGINHVYACLLEPLVAVLEGRGTAWQQGRNLSPDTVRAFGDAAARHGLGGFA
;
A
#
# COMPACT_ATOMS: atom_id res chain seq x y z
N MET A 1 20.12 23.24 5.04
CA MET A 1 18.80 23.11 4.38
C MET A 1 17.99 22.08 5.15
N ALA A 2 16.68 22.28 5.29
CA ALA A 2 15.83 21.29 5.96
C ALA A 2 15.82 19.97 5.17
N VAL A 3 15.86 18.82 5.86
CA VAL A 3 15.78 17.50 5.23
C VAL A 3 14.40 17.35 4.59
N PRO A 4 14.30 16.96 3.30
CA PRO A 4 13.01 16.76 2.64
C PRO A 4 12.25 15.59 3.27
N ARG A 5 10.95 15.79 3.52
CA ARG A 5 10.11 14.86 4.31
C ARG A 5 8.80 14.52 3.60
N PHE A 6 8.31 13.31 3.85
CA PHE A 6 6.94 12.88 3.56
C PHE A 6 6.29 12.22 4.78
N ALA A 7 4.96 12.24 4.83
CA ALA A 7 4.18 11.47 5.79
C ALA A 7 3.62 10.21 5.13
N PHE A 8 3.53 9.11 5.86
CA PHE A 8 2.80 7.92 5.44
C PHE A 8 1.79 7.52 6.51
N LEU A 9 0.51 7.61 6.17
CA LEU A 9 -0.57 7.31 7.10
C LEU A 9 -0.95 5.83 7.00
N VAL A 10 -1.03 5.17 8.15
CA VAL A 10 -1.41 3.75 8.25
C VAL A 10 -2.45 3.55 9.33
N HIS A 11 -3.17 2.45 9.28
CA HIS A 11 -4.17 2.09 10.27
C HIS A 11 -4.06 0.61 10.66
N PRO A 12 -4.51 0.22 11.86
CA PRO A 12 -4.50 -1.17 12.29
C PRO A 12 -5.58 -1.98 11.55
N LEU A 13 -5.25 -3.21 11.15
CA LEU A 13 -6.21 -4.15 10.55
C LEU A 13 -7.03 -4.92 11.60
N VAL A 14 -6.51 -5.02 12.82
CA VAL A 14 -7.14 -5.78 13.91
C VAL A 14 -7.02 -5.04 15.25
N PRO A 15 -7.93 -5.27 16.21
CA PRO A 15 -7.90 -4.61 17.52
C PRO A 15 -6.59 -4.78 18.29
N LEU A 16 -5.90 -5.92 18.12
CA LEU A 16 -4.61 -6.14 18.76
C LEU A 16 -3.55 -5.15 18.27
N ALA A 17 -3.48 -4.92 16.96
CA ALA A 17 -2.56 -3.94 16.38
C ALA A 17 -2.90 -2.51 16.86
N GLN A 18 -4.18 -2.19 16.97
CA GLN A 18 -4.66 -0.91 17.51
C GLN A 18 -4.18 -0.68 18.96
N ARG A 19 -4.30 -1.69 19.83
CA ARG A 19 -3.82 -1.61 21.21
C ARG A 19 -2.30 -1.46 21.30
N LEU A 20 -1.55 -2.14 20.42
CA LEU A 20 -0.09 -2.00 20.34
C LEU A 20 0.34 -0.57 19.97
N MET A 21 -0.40 0.10 19.07
CA MET A 21 -0.19 1.53 18.82
C MET A 21 -0.36 2.33 20.11
N GLY A 22 -1.41 2.06 20.89
CA GLY A 22 -1.65 2.75 22.15
C GLY A 22 -0.52 2.58 23.19
N ALA A 23 -0.03 1.35 23.36
CA ALA A 23 1.02 1.03 24.33
C ALA A 23 2.32 1.78 24.03
N ARG A 24 2.68 1.89 22.75
CA ARG A 24 3.90 2.57 22.29
C ARG A 24 3.92 4.07 22.60
N PHE A 25 2.78 4.74 22.48
CA PHE A 25 2.72 6.21 22.52
C PHE A 25 2.16 6.75 23.83
N GLY A 26 2.18 5.93 24.89
CA GLY A 26 1.67 6.36 26.19
C GLY A 26 0.20 6.75 26.11
N ARG A 27 -0.60 6.04 25.31
CA ARG A 27 -2.05 6.20 25.21
C ARG A 27 -2.72 5.05 25.99
N PRO A 28 -2.76 5.10 27.34
CA PRO A 28 -3.26 3.99 28.15
C PRO A 28 -4.71 3.65 27.84
N GLY A 29 -5.54 4.65 27.49
CA GLY A 29 -6.91 4.42 27.06
C GLY A 29 -7.00 3.51 25.83
N LEU A 30 -6.16 3.72 24.83
CA LEU A 30 -6.10 2.88 23.63
C LEU A 30 -5.44 1.51 23.94
N ALA A 31 -4.37 1.50 24.74
CA ALA A 31 -3.64 0.28 25.11
C ALA A 31 -4.51 -0.70 25.91
N LEU A 32 -5.33 -0.19 26.83
CA LEU A 32 -6.24 -0.96 27.68
C LEU A 32 -7.60 -1.24 27.01
N GLY A 33 -7.82 -0.73 25.79
CA GLY A 33 -9.10 -0.89 25.08
C GLY A 33 -10.27 -0.10 25.68
N LEU A 34 -9.97 0.92 26.49
CA LEU A 34 -10.96 1.88 27.03
C LEU A 34 -11.38 2.92 25.99
N ARG A 35 -10.54 3.14 24.97
CA ARG A 35 -10.84 3.94 23.78
C ARG A 35 -10.82 3.05 22.54
N ASP A 36 -11.67 3.38 21.58
CA ASP A 36 -11.81 2.66 20.33
C ASP A 36 -10.99 3.27 19.17
N GLY A 37 -10.13 4.25 19.48
CA GLY A 37 -9.19 4.89 18.55
C GLY A 37 -9.79 5.98 17.66
N ARG A 38 -11.08 6.30 17.79
CA ARG A 38 -11.72 7.33 16.94
C ARG A 38 -11.41 8.78 17.34
N ASP A 39 -10.86 8.99 18.52
CA ASP A 39 -10.36 10.29 18.96
C ASP A 39 -9.13 10.68 18.12
N PRO A 40 -9.14 11.81 17.40
CA PRO A 40 -7.98 12.27 16.63
C PRO A 40 -6.69 12.35 17.46
N ASP A 41 -6.78 12.61 18.76
CA ASP A 41 -5.60 12.66 19.63
C ASP A 41 -5.01 11.27 19.94
N ASP A 42 -5.68 10.18 19.57
CA ASP A 42 -5.09 8.84 19.64
C ASP A 42 -4.08 8.59 18.48
N CYS A 43 -4.03 9.47 17.46
CA CYS A 43 -3.02 9.41 16.39
C CYS A 43 -1.59 9.59 16.93
N CYS A 44 -0.63 8.96 16.28
CA CYS A 44 0.75 8.90 16.79
C CYS A 44 1.81 8.59 15.74
N GLU A 45 3.03 9.10 15.92
CA GLU A 45 4.17 8.80 15.05
C GLU A 45 4.74 7.41 15.30
N LEU A 46 4.41 6.44 14.46
CA LEU A 46 4.82 5.05 14.59
C LEU A 46 6.32 4.83 14.40
N ALA A 47 6.90 5.44 13.37
CA ALA A 47 8.29 5.20 12.99
C ALA A 47 8.84 6.31 12.10
N ARG A 48 10.17 6.41 12.06
CA ARG A 48 10.92 7.16 11.05
C ARG A 48 11.74 6.25 10.17
N LEU A 49 11.76 6.63 8.89
CA LEU A 49 12.43 5.94 7.81
C LEU A 49 13.33 6.95 7.09
N ARG A 50 14.47 6.51 6.55
CA ARG A 50 15.30 7.36 5.71
C ARG A 50 15.84 6.60 4.51
N TYR A 51 15.84 7.28 3.37
CA TYR A 51 16.38 6.76 2.13
C TYR A 51 16.92 7.90 1.28
N ARG A 52 18.19 7.82 0.86
CA ARG A 52 18.86 8.81 -0.01
C ARG A 52 18.63 10.27 0.43
N GLY A 53 18.73 10.54 1.73
CA GLY A 53 18.57 11.89 2.28
C GLY A 53 17.12 12.40 2.38
N VAL A 54 16.12 11.57 2.06
CA VAL A 54 14.70 11.84 2.33
C VAL A 54 14.28 11.11 3.59
N GLU A 55 13.53 11.79 4.47
CA GLU A 55 12.95 11.19 5.67
C GLU A 55 11.44 10.93 5.49
N GLY A 56 11.00 9.71 5.83
CA GLY A 56 9.61 9.31 5.89
C GLY A 56 9.14 9.22 7.34
N VAL A 57 8.00 9.83 7.64
CA VAL A 57 7.37 9.75 8.97
C VAL A 57 6.11 8.92 8.87
N VAL A 58 6.09 7.76 9.52
CA VAL A 58 4.92 6.87 9.54
C VAL A 58 4.01 7.28 10.69
N ILE A 59 2.76 7.63 10.40
CA ILE A 59 1.78 8.04 11.41
C ILE A 59 0.64 7.02 11.46
N GLY A 60 0.35 6.53 12.66
CA GLY A 60 -0.76 5.64 12.96
C GLY A 60 -2.05 6.44 13.15
N VAL A 61 -3.06 6.09 12.36
CA VAL A 61 -4.46 6.48 12.52
C VAL A 61 -5.17 5.27 13.12
N PRO A 62 -5.47 5.24 14.42
CA PRO A 62 -5.86 4.01 15.12
C PRO A 62 -7.31 3.64 14.89
N TRP A 63 -7.79 3.70 13.65
CA TRP A 63 -9.13 3.28 13.23
C TRP A 63 -9.07 1.89 12.60
N LEU A 64 -10.04 1.04 12.93
CA LEU A 64 -10.24 -0.25 12.27
C LEU A 64 -10.83 -0.08 10.86
N PRO A 65 -10.64 -1.06 9.96
CA PRO A 65 -11.17 -0.99 8.60
C PRO A 65 -12.66 -0.63 8.53
N GLU A 66 -13.48 -1.27 9.37
CA GLU A 66 -14.94 -1.10 9.38
C GLU A 66 -15.34 0.30 9.84
N GLN A 67 -14.60 0.86 10.80
CA GLN A 67 -14.83 2.22 11.30
C GLN A 67 -14.51 3.26 10.22
N LEU A 68 -13.38 3.11 9.51
CA LEU A 68 -12.97 4.01 8.42
C LEU A 68 -14.01 4.05 7.30
N LEU A 69 -14.58 2.90 6.97
CA LEU A 69 -15.60 2.78 5.93
C LEU A 69 -16.96 3.36 6.38
N ALA A 70 -17.29 3.23 7.67
CA ALA A 70 -18.56 3.68 8.23
C ALA A 70 -18.62 5.21 8.47
N ASP A 71 -17.51 5.83 8.88
CA ASP A 71 -17.45 7.27 9.19
C ASP A 71 -16.25 7.95 8.50
N GLN A 72 -16.48 8.40 7.27
CA GLN A 72 -15.44 9.04 6.46
C GLN A 72 -15.12 10.48 6.91
N GLU A 73 -16.05 11.18 7.54
CA GLU A 73 -15.79 12.53 8.07
C GLU A 73 -14.89 12.47 9.31
N GLY A 74 -15.17 11.54 10.22
CA GLY A 74 -14.31 11.23 11.35
C GLY A 74 -12.92 10.77 10.91
N ALA A 75 -12.86 9.86 9.94
CA ALA A 75 -11.60 9.42 9.34
C ALA A 75 -10.80 10.61 8.78
N LEU A 76 -11.43 11.51 8.03
CA LEU A 76 -10.77 12.70 7.48
C LEU A 76 -10.21 13.62 8.58
N ARG A 77 -10.93 13.82 9.70
CA ARG A 77 -10.43 14.59 10.84
C ARG A 77 -9.19 13.94 11.48
N SER A 78 -9.20 12.62 11.68
CA SER A 78 -8.03 11.91 12.21
C SER A 78 -6.86 11.92 11.22
N MET A 79 -7.11 11.81 9.92
CA MET A 79 -6.08 11.93 8.88
C MET A 79 -5.45 13.33 8.87
N GLN A 80 -6.25 14.40 9.01
CA GLN A 80 -5.73 15.77 9.15
C GLN A 80 -4.84 15.90 10.38
N ARG A 81 -5.30 15.36 11.52
CA ARG A 81 -4.52 15.35 12.77
C ARG A 81 -3.20 14.59 12.61
N ALA A 82 -3.22 13.47 11.89
CA ALA A 82 -2.03 12.70 11.60
C ALA A 82 -1.00 13.48 10.77
N VAL A 83 -1.45 14.25 9.77
CA VAL A 83 -0.56 15.15 9.00
C VAL A 83 0.03 16.26 9.89
N GLN A 84 -0.77 16.84 10.79
CA GLN A 84 -0.25 17.82 11.76
C GLN A 84 0.84 17.24 12.67
N ILE A 85 0.67 16.00 13.12
CA ILE A 85 1.66 15.29 13.96
C ILE A 85 2.97 15.04 13.18
N ALA A 86 2.89 14.69 11.89
CA ALA A 86 4.08 14.50 11.06
C ALA A 86 4.95 15.77 10.95
N GLY A 87 4.33 16.94 11.12
CA GLY A 87 4.94 18.25 10.98
C GLY A 87 5.14 18.63 9.51
N PRO A 88 6.10 19.52 9.19
CA PRO A 88 6.33 19.96 7.82
C PRO A 88 6.75 18.78 6.92
N VAL A 89 5.89 18.47 5.94
CA VAL A 89 6.09 17.43 4.93
C VAL A 89 5.67 17.97 3.55
N SER A 90 6.25 17.41 2.49
CA SER A 90 5.96 17.80 1.11
C SER A 90 4.90 16.93 0.45
N HIS A 91 4.70 15.70 0.94
CA HIS A 91 3.79 14.71 0.38
C HIS A 91 3.21 13.84 1.50
N VAL A 92 2.01 13.31 1.26
CA VAL A 92 1.35 12.34 2.13
C VAL A 92 1.02 11.08 1.32
N GLY A 93 1.48 9.92 1.77
CA GLY A 93 1.03 8.63 1.26
C GLY A 93 -0.02 8.00 2.16
N LEU A 94 -1.00 7.32 1.56
CA LEU A 94 -2.09 6.66 2.26
C LEU A 94 -1.94 5.14 2.15
N GLY A 95 -1.80 4.46 3.28
CA GLY A 95 -1.75 2.99 3.35
C GLY A 95 -3.11 2.35 3.54
N SER A 96 -3.32 1.19 2.89
CA SER A 96 -4.50 0.33 3.07
C SER A 96 -5.82 1.11 2.92
N VAL A 97 -6.79 0.94 3.83
CA VAL A 97 -8.15 1.50 3.72
C VAL A 97 -8.15 3.03 3.70
N LEU A 98 -7.13 3.68 4.26
CA LEU A 98 -6.99 5.15 4.18
C LEU A 98 -6.93 5.64 2.73
N SER A 99 -6.44 4.83 1.79
CA SER A 99 -6.37 5.16 0.36
C SER A 99 -7.71 5.14 -0.37
N VAL A 100 -8.76 4.55 0.23
CA VAL A 100 -10.08 4.43 -0.41
C VAL A 100 -11.16 5.33 0.20
N VAL A 101 -10.96 5.79 1.44
CA VAL A 101 -11.88 6.69 2.15
C VAL A 101 -11.58 8.17 1.85
N ALA A 102 -12.45 9.06 2.33
CA ALA A 102 -12.24 10.51 2.29
C ALA A 102 -11.81 11.03 0.90
N GLY A 103 -12.58 10.63 -0.13
CA GLY A 103 -12.31 11.05 -1.51
C GLY A 103 -11.02 10.47 -2.11
N ARG A 104 -10.48 9.37 -1.56
CA ARG A 104 -9.27 8.70 -2.08
C ARG A 104 -8.06 9.63 -2.13
N GLY A 105 -7.88 10.41 -1.07
CA GLY A 105 -6.84 11.42 -0.93
C GLY A 105 -7.31 12.84 -1.21
N SER A 106 -8.26 13.04 -2.12
CA SER A 106 -8.63 14.39 -2.58
C SER A 106 -9.22 15.29 -1.48
N ALA A 107 -10.02 14.73 -0.56
CA ALA A 107 -10.57 15.53 0.53
C ALA A 107 -9.49 15.93 1.54
N LEU A 108 -8.51 15.05 1.79
CA LEU A 108 -7.38 15.38 2.65
C LEU A 108 -6.49 16.43 1.99
N GLU A 109 -6.14 16.25 0.72
CA GLU A 109 -5.32 17.18 -0.07
C GLU A 109 -5.92 18.59 -0.05
N ALA A 110 -7.22 18.72 -0.29
CA ALA A 110 -7.94 20.00 -0.25
C ALA A 110 -7.89 20.66 1.15
N LEU A 111 -7.85 19.86 2.21
CA LEU A 111 -7.87 20.33 3.60
C LEU A 111 -6.48 20.75 4.10
N VAL A 112 -5.41 20.06 3.68
CA VAL A 112 -4.05 20.33 4.17
C VAL A 112 -3.17 21.09 3.18
N GLY A 113 -3.57 21.18 1.91
CA GLY A 113 -2.80 21.87 0.87
C GLY A 113 -1.48 21.17 0.50
N ILE A 114 -1.36 19.87 0.79
CA ILE A 114 -0.17 19.04 0.55
C ILE A 114 -0.57 17.90 -0.39
N PRO A 115 0.20 17.59 -1.44
CA PRO A 115 -0.09 16.48 -2.34
C PRO A 115 -0.32 15.15 -1.62
N VAL A 116 -1.42 14.48 -1.92
CA VAL A 116 -1.80 13.19 -1.30
C VAL A 116 -1.85 12.09 -2.35
N THR A 117 -1.16 10.97 -2.07
CA THR A 117 -1.02 9.85 -3.00
C THR A 117 -1.59 8.56 -2.40
N THR A 118 -2.27 7.78 -3.24
CA THR A 118 -2.94 6.54 -2.83
C THR A 118 -2.03 5.32 -2.82
N GLY A 119 -0.81 5.42 -3.35
CA GLY A 119 0.12 4.30 -3.49
C GLY A 119 -0.13 3.39 -4.69
N ASN A 120 -1.21 3.63 -5.44
CA ASN A 120 -1.68 2.70 -6.48
C ASN A 120 -0.77 2.64 -7.72
N ALA A 121 -0.04 3.71 -8.08
CA ALA A 121 0.90 3.66 -9.20
C ALA A 121 2.10 2.77 -8.84
N ALA A 122 2.62 2.91 -7.62
CA ALA A 122 3.69 2.05 -7.12
C ALA A 122 3.24 0.59 -6.97
N THR A 123 2.05 0.36 -6.41
CA THR A 123 1.47 -0.98 -6.28
C THR A 123 1.26 -1.65 -7.64
N ALA A 124 0.69 -0.93 -8.62
CA ALA A 124 0.55 -1.46 -9.98
C ALA A 124 1.91 -1.73 -10.64
N TRP A 125 2.89 -0.85 -10.45
CA TRP A 125 4.23 -1.06 -11.00
C TRP A 125 4.89 -2.31 -10.40
N ALA A 126 4.82 -2.51 -9.08
CA ALA A 126 5.37 -3.68 -8.41
C ALA A 126 4.75 -4.98 -8.96
N ALA A 127 3.42 -5.02 -9.03
CA ALA A 127 2.69 -6.19 -9.51
C ALA A 127 3.00 -6.48 -10.99
N TRP A 128 3.06 -5.44 -11.82
CA TRP A 128 3.43 -5.54 -13.23
C TRP A 128 4.80 -6.17 -13.39
N ARG A 129 5.79 -5.68 -12.64
CA ARG A 129 7.18 -6.18 -12.71
C ARG A 129 7.29 -7.63 -12.26
N ILE A 130 6.65 -8.00 -11.16
CA ILE A 130 6.65 -9.39 -10.66
C ILE A 130 5.98 -10.31 -11.68
N ALA A 131 4.82 -9.92 -12.22
CA ALA A 131 4.11 -10.69 -13.23
C ALA A 131 4.94 -10.86 -14.52
N GLU A 132 5.65 -9.82 -14.97
CA GLU A 132 6.56 -9.90 -16.12
C GLU A 132 7.73 -10.86 -15.88
N GLN A 133 8.25 -10.94 -14.66
CA GLN A 133 9.34 -11.88 -14.34
C GLN A 133 8.89 -13.34 -14.37
N VAL A 134 7.66 -13.62 -13.96
CA VAL A 134 7.15 -15.00 -13.83
C VAL A 134 6.33 -15.47 -15.03
N ARG A 135 5.82 -14.56 -15.89
CA ARG A 135 5.00 -14.94 -17.05
C ARG A 135 5.72 -15.84 -18.03
N ALA A 136 7.04 -15.67 -18.25
CA ALA A 136 7.82 -16.50 -19.19
C ALA A 136 7.11 -16.73 -20.56
N GLY A 137 6.47 -15.69 -21.11
CA GLY A 137 5.70 -15.76 -22.36
C GLY A 137 4.29 -16.36 -22.25
N GLN A 138 3.88 -16.86 -21.09
CA GLN A 138 2.53 -17.35 -20.82
C GLN A 138 1.49 -16.22 -20.85
N LYS A 139 0.24 -16.60 -21.14
CA LYS A 139 -0.92 -15.72 -21.02
C LYS A 139 -1.16 -15.34 -19.56
N VAL A 140 -1.51 -14.08 -19.33
CA VAL A 140 -1.78 -13.53 -17.99
C VAL A 140 -3.27 -13.20 -17.88
N GLY A 141 -3.87 -13.52 -16.73
CA GLY A 141 -5.22 -13.08 -16.38
C GLY A 141 -5.18 -12.12 -15.19
N VAL A 142 -5.98 -11.06 -15.23
CA VAL A 142 -6.12 -10.09 -14.13
C VAL A 142 -7.48 -10.27 -13.48
N ILE A 143 -7.49 -10.55 -12.17
CA ILE A 143 -8.69 -10.70 -11.34
C ILE A 143 -8.89 -9.40 -10.56
N GLY A 144 -10.03 -8.75 -10.73
CA GLY A 144 -10.30 -7.41 -10.21
C GLY A 144 -9.98 -6.30 -11.22
N ALA A 145 -10.13 -6.60 -12.52
CA ALA A 145 -9.76 -5.70 -13.63
C ALA A 145 -10.51 -4.35 -13.62
N LYS A 146 -11.67 -4.27 -12.96
CA LYS A 146 -12.45 -3.02 -12.84
C LYS A 146 -11.87 -2.02 -11.83
N GLY A 147 -11.04 -2.50 -10.89
CA GLY A 147 -10.39 -1.66 -9.87
C GLY A 147 -9.27 -0.79 -10.44
N THR A 148 -8.78 0.17 -9.64
CA THR A 148 -7.75 1.14 -10.06
C THR A 148 -6.48 0.44 -10.57
N VAL A 149 -5.94 -0.50 -9.80
CA VAL A 149 -4.73 -1.26 -10.15
C VAL A 149 -4.99 -2.22 -11.31
N GLY A 150 -6.03 -3.05 -11.23
CA GLY A 150 -6.38 -4.01 -12.28
C GLY A 150 -6.59 -3.37 -13.65
N ARG A 151 -7.27 -2.21 -13.70
CA ARG A 151 -7.51 -1.47 -14.94
C ARG A 151 -6.22 -1.00 -15.61
N ALA A 152 -5.22 -0.61 -14.82
CA ALA A 152 -3.91 -0.23 -15.35
C ALA A 152 -3.12 -1.46 -15.81
N LEU A 153 -3.21 -2.57 -15.06
CA LEU A 153 -2.45 -3.79 -15.34
C LEU A 153 -2.91 -4.55 -16.59
N VAL A 154 -4.21 -4.59 -16.89
CA VAL A 154 -4.74 -5.27 -18.09
C VAL A 154 -3.99 -4.85 -19.37
N PRO A 155 -3.94 -3.56 -19.75
CA PRO A 155 -3.19 -3.15 -20.93
C PRO A 155 -1.66 -3.22 -20.76
N LEU A 156 -1.12 -3.09 -19.54
CA LEU A 156 0.34 -3.20 -19.30
C LEU A 156 0.87 -4.60 -19.54
N LEU A 157 0.10 -5.62 -19.17
CA LEU A 157 0.47 -7.02 -19.29
C LEU A 157 0.01 -7.63 -20.63
N GLY A 158 -0.92 -6.97 -21.34
CA GLY A 158 -1.67 -7.60 -22.42
C GLY A 158 -2.52 -8.77 -21.89
N ALA A 159 -3.10 -8.59 -20.71
CA ALA A 159 -3.79 -9.63 -19.96
C ALA A 159 -5.29 -9.68 -20.25
N ASP A 160 -5.90 -10.84 -20.02
CA ASP A 160 -7.35 -10.99 -20.05
C ASP A 160 -7.96 -10.44 -18.75
N ALA A 161 -9.02 -9.65 -18.89
CA ALA A 161 -9.72 -9.03 -17.77
C ALA A 161 -10.80 -9.95 -17.20
N ASP A 162 -10.72 -10.24 -15.89
CA ASP A 162 -11.68 -11.06 -15.13
C ASP A 162 -12.07 -12.37 -15.85
N PRO A 163 -11.09 -13.22 -16.23
CA PRO A 163 -11.38 -14.45 -16.97
C PRO A 163 -12.27 -15.40 -16.17
N GLN A 164 -13.19 -16.08 -16.88
CA GLN A 164 -14.16 -16.97 -16.25
C GLN A 164 -13.53 -18.32 -15.87
N ASP A 165 -12.73 -18.91 -16.76
CA ASP A 165 -11.94 -20.10 -16.46
C ASP A 165 -10.51 -19.71 -16.08
N LEU A 166 -10.21 -19.81 -14.78
CA LEU A 166 -8.90 -19.46 -14.24
C LEU A 166 -7.86 -20.58 -14.47
N ARG A 167 -8.29 -21.81 -14.80
CA ARG A 167 -7.39 -22.96 -14.98
C ARG A 167 -6.59 -22.90 -16.28
N GLU A 168 -7.01 -22.06 -17.23
CA GLU A 168 -6.29 -21.81 -18.48
C GLU A 168 -4.99 -21.01 -18.26
N TYR A 169 -4.86 -20.33 -17.12
CA TYR A 169 -3.78 -19.38 -16.87
C TYR A 169 -2.69 -19.98 -15.99
N ARG A 170 -1.44 -19.83 -16.43
CA ARG A 170 -0.25 -20.14 -15.61
C ARG A 170 0.15 -18.97 -14.73
N VAL A 171 -0.21 -17.75 -15.11
CA VAL A 171 0.03 -16.55 -14.31
C VAL A 171 -1.27 -15.77 -14.17
N LEU A 172 -1.64 -15.49 -12.93
CA LEU A 172 -2.78 -14.66 -12.58
C LEU A 172 -2.31 -13.51 -11.68
N VAL A 173 -2.93 -12.34 -11.82
CA VAL A 173 -2.68 -11.19 -10.94
C VAL A 173 -3.97 -10.84 -10.22
N GLY A 174 -3.96 -10.93 -8.90
CA GLY A 174 -5.11 -10.61 -8.05
C GLY A 174 -5.04 -9.18 -7.54
N THR A 175 -6.05 -8.36 -7.84
CA THR A 175 -6.06 -6.91 -7.53
C THR A 175 -7.33 -6.42 -6.82
N HIS A 176 -8.12 -7.32 -6.24
CA HIS A 176 -9.32 -6.92 -5.50
C HIS A 176 -8.99 -6.21 -4.19
N THR A 177 -9.85 -5.29 -3.76
CA THR A 177 -9.72 -4.59 -2.48
C THR A 177 -10.45 -5.27 -1.32
N THR A 178 -11.26 -6.30 -1.61
CA THR A 178 -12.11 -6.99 -0.62
C THR A 178 -11.63 -8.41 -0.31
N GLY A 179 -10.71 -8.97 -1.11
CA GLY A 179 -10.21 -10.33 -0.98
C GLY A 179 -11.27 -11.43 -1.09
N GLY A 180 -10.84 -12.68 -0.93
CA GLY A 180 -11.69 -13.87 -0.85
C GLY A 180 -12.52 -14.15 -2.10
N THR A 181 -12.17 -13.57 -3.24
CA THR A 181 -12.97 -13.63 -4.47
C THR A 181 -12.81 -14.93 -5.25
N VAL A 182 -11.76 -15.69 -4.98
CA VAL A 182 -11.43 -16.93 -5.70
C VAL A 182 -11.28 -18.09 -4.72
N ALA A 183 -12.05 -19.16 -4.94
CA ALA A 183 -11.86 -20.41 -4.21
C ALA A 183 -10.56 -21.10 -4.69
N PRO A 184 -9.74 -21.68 -3.77
CA PRO A 184 -8.44 -22.26 -4.14
C PRO A 184 -8.48 -23.33 -5.23
N ASP A 185 -9.56 -24.10 -5.32
CA ASP A 185 -9.77 -25.17 -6.30
C ASP A 185 -10.06 -24.65 -7.72
N ARG A 186 -10.31 -23.35 -7.88
CA ARG A 186 -10.42 -22.71 -9.20
C ARG A 186 -9.07 -22.52 -9.88
N LEU A 187 -7.96 -22.61 -9.14
CA LEU A 187 -6.62 -22.52 -9.71
C LEU A 187 -6.06 -23.91 -10.01
N GLY A 188 -5.44 -24.09 -11.17
CA GLY A 188 -4.81 -25.36 -11.56
C GLY A 188 -3.39 -25.52 -10.99
N PRO A 189 -2.88 -26.74 -10.82
CA PRO A 189 -1.47 -26.96 -10.47
C PRO A 189 -0.52 -26.30 -11.49
N GLY A 190 0.54 -25.66 -11.00
CA GLY A 190 1.48 -24.86 -11.77
C GLY A 190 1.04 -23.41 -12.03
N THR A 191 -0.04 -22.95 -11.40
CA THR A 191 -0.46 -21.54 -11.43
C THR A 191 0.38 -20.72 -10.45
N THR A 192 0.91 -19.59 -10.92
CA THR A 192 1.47 -18.54 -10.08
C THR A 192 0.49 -17.38 -9.96
N LEU A 193 0.00 -17.14 -8.75
CA LEU A 193 -0.83 -15.98 -8.42
C LEU A 193 0.05 -14.87 -7.84
N VAL A 194 0.17 -13.76 -8.55
CA VAL A 194 0.76 -12.51 -8.05
C VAL A 194 -0.34 -11.74 -7.32
N ASP A 195 -0.36 -11.82 -6.00
CA ASP A 195 -1.47 -11.31 -5.18
C ASP A 195 -1.14 -9.95 -4.56
N VAL A 196 -1.84 -8.93 -5.02
CA VAL A 196 -1.80 -7.56 -4.51
C VAL A 196 -2.90 -7.33 -3.47
N ALA A 197 -3.89 -8.21 -3.43
CA ALA A 197 -5.09 -7.96 -2.64
C ALA A 197 -4.81 -8.04 -1.13
N LEU A 198 -5.31 -7.04 -0.41
CA LEU A 198 -5.38 -7.01 1.05
C LEU A 198 -6.83 -6.67 1.43
N PRO A 199 -7.65 -7.65 1.86
CA PRO A 199 -7.35 -9.07 2.12
C PRO A 199 -6.99 -9.90 0.86
N PRO A 200 -6.30 -11.06 0.98
CA PRO A 200 -5.82 -11.87 -0.14
C PRO A 200 -6.91 -12.30 -1.12
N THR A 201 -6.54 -12.52 -2.39
CA THR A 201 -7.47 -12.89 -3.47
C THR A 201 -8.13 -14.26 -3.23
N LEU A 202 -7.39 -15.20 -2.65
CA LEU A 202 -7.91 -16.52 -2.33
C LEU A 202 -8.76 -16.50 -1.06
N SER A 203 -9.88 -17.23 -1.05
CA SER A 203 -10.72 -17.41 0.15
C SER A 203 -10.15 -18.40 1.17
N GLY A 204 -9.03 -19.04 0.85
CA GLY A 204 -8.36 -20.04 1.69
C GLY A 204 -6.91 -20.25 1.27
N PRO A 205 -6.20 -21.21 1.90
CA PRO A 205 -4.81 -21.51 1.55
C PRO A 205 -4.70 -21.96 0.08
N PRO A 206 -3.56 -21.70 -0.58
CA PRO A 206 -3.36 -22.14 -1.96
C PRO A 206 -3.46 -23.66 -2.08
N GLY A 207 -4.07 -24.13 -3.17
CA GLY A 207 -4.14 -25.55 -3.48
C GLY A 207 -2.78 -26.15 -3.83
N PRO A 208 -2.65 -27.48 -3.87
CA PRO A 208 -1.41 -28.15 -4.24
C PRO A 208 -0.87 -27.70 -5.60
N GLY A 209 0.41 -27.32 -5.63
CA GLY A 209 1.08 -26.86 -6.85
C GLY A 209 0.73 -25.43 -7.28
N VAL A 210 -0.02 -24.67 -6.48
CA VAL A 210 -0.24 -23.23 -6.70
C VAL A 210 0.79 -22.44 -5.91
N THR A 211 1.47 -21.50 -6.58
CA THR A 211 2.41 -20.57 -5.94
C THR A 211 1.74 -19.21 -5.79
N VAL A 212 1.80 -18.62 -4.59
CA VAL A 212 1.31 -17.26 -4.34
C VAL A 212 2.51 -16.36 -4.06
N LEU A 213 2.66 -15.32 -4.89
CA LEU A 213 3.70 -14.30 -4.74
C LEU A 213 3.07 -12.99 -4.26
N PRO A 214 3.66 -12.31 -3.27
CA PRO A 214 3.12 -11.03 -2.82
C PRO A 214 3.41 -9.94 -3.86
N GLY A 215 2.37 -9.45 -4.53
CA GLY A 215 2.45 -8.55 -5.69
C GLY A 215 2.83 -7.10 -5.38
N GLU A 216 2.88 -6.72 -4.10
CA GLU A 216 3.22 -5.36 -3.67
C GLU A 216 4.35 -5.29 -2.64
N ARG A 217 4.93 -6.43 -2.29
CA ARG A 217 6.01 -6.54 -1.30
C ARG A 217 7.36 -6.58 -2.02
N LEU A 218 8.09 -5.48 -1.95
CA LEU A 218 9.36 -5.28 -2.62
C LEU A 218 10.53 -5.48 -1.65
N PRO A 219 11.69 -5.98 -2.11
CA PRO A 219 12.87 -6.06 -1.26
C PRO A 219 13.27 -4.68 -0.75
N LEU A 220 13.81 -4.66 0.48
CA LEU A 220 14.28 -3.43 1.10
C LEU A 220 15.41 -2.82 0.25
N PRO A 221 15.31 -1.54 -0.16
CA PRO A 221 16.37 -0.89 -0.92
C PRO A 221 17.69 -0.82 -0.16
N ALA A 222 18.81 -0.95 -0.86
CA ALA A 222 20.13 -0.71 -0.26
C ALA A 222 20.24 0.73 0.26
N GLY A 223 20.65 0.90 1.51
CA GLY A 223 20.70 2.22 2.17
C GLY A 223 19.37 2.65 2.81
N TRP A 224 18.42 1.74 2.97
CA TRP A 224 17.21 1.97 3.75
C TRP A 224 17.50 1.96 5.24
N GLU A 225 17.27 3.08 5.90
CA GLU A 225 17.38 3.23 7.34
C GLU A 225 15.99 3.27 7.98
N ARG A 226 15.89 2.69 9.17
CA ARG A 226 14.68 2.74 10.00
C ARG A 226 15.06 2.80 11.46
N ASP A 227 14.29 3.53 12.25
CA ASP A 227 14.45 3.51 13.70
C ASP A 227 14.01 2.15 14.30
N ALA A 228 14.19 1.98 15.61
CA ALA A 228 13.83 0.76 16.31
C ALA A 228 12.35 0.38 16.16
N TRP A 229 11.47 1.38 16.01
CA TRP A 229 10.04 1.15 15.83
C TRP A 229 9.66 0.89 14.38
N GLY A 230 10.46 1.37 13.42
CA GLY A 230 10.38 0.97 12.03
C GLY A 230 10.61 -0.52 11.86
N TRP A 231 11.46 -1.16 12.67
CA TRP A 231 11.56 -2.62 12.70
C TRP A 231 10.27 -3.29 13.17
N VAL A 232 9.70 -2.81 14.28
CA VAL A 232 8.43 -3.34 14.82
C VAL A 232 7.27 -3.15 13.83
N PHE A 233 7.17 -1.96 13.23
CA PHE A 233 6.16 -1.63 12.23
C PHE A 233 6.23 -2.57 11.03
N HIS A 234 7.42 -2.78 10.43
CA HIS A 234 7.54 -3.68 9.27
C HIS A 234 7.14 -5.11 9.61
N VAL A 235 7.46 -5.61 10.80
CA VAL A 235 7.03 -6.95 11.22
C VAL A 235 5.53 -6.99 11.45
N ALA A 236 4.99 -6.06 12.25
CA ALA A 236 3.59 -6.05 12.66
C ALA A 236 2.63 -5.80 11.49
N ALA A 237 3.02 -4.99 10.52
CA ALA A 237 2.21 -4.68 9.36
C ALA A 237 2.45 -5.63 8.17
N GLY A 238 3.16 -6.76 8.37
CA GLY A 238 3.25 -7.85 7.40
C GLY A 238 4.30 -7.66 6.29
N TYR A 239 5.03 -6.55 6.31
CA TYR A 239 6.15 -6.29 5.41
C TYR A 239 7.27 -7.31 5.61
N GLY A 240 7.49 -7.76 6.85
CA GLY A 240 8.66 -8.56 7.19
C GLY A 240 9.95 -7.73 7.22
N ILE A 241 11.03 -8.32 7.72
CA ILE A 241 12.24 -7.56 8.03
C ILE A 241 12.97 -7.01 6.79
N ASN A 242 12.87 -7.70 5.64
CA ASN A 242 13.66 -7.38 4.45
C ASN A 242 12.81 -6.82 3.29
N HIS A 243 11.61 -6.31 3.57
CA HIS A 243 10.75 -5.80 2.50
C HIS A 243 10.03 -4.51 2.89
N VAL A 244 9.51 -3.85 1.87
CA VAL A 244 8.73 -2.61 1.92
C VAL A 244 7.53 -2.76 0.97
N TYR A 245 6.35 -2.22 1.33
CA TYR A 245 5.22 -2.20 0.41
C TYR A 245 5.40 -1.08 -0.59
N ALA A 246 4.99 -1.35 -1.82
CA ALA A 246 5.11 -0.43 -2.93
C ALA A 246 4.43 0.92 -2.64
N CYS A 247 3.28 0.93 -1.97
CA CYS A 247 2.54 2.15 -1.64
C CYS A 247 3.34 3.16 -0.78
N LEU A 248 4.25 2.70 0.09
CA LEU A 248 5.15 3.56 0.86
C LEU A 248 6.23 4.23 -0.02
N LEU A 249 6.65 3.55 -1.10
CA LEU A 249 7.63 4.11 -2.03
C LEU A 249 7.06 5.25 -2.87
N GLU A 250 5.74 5.31 -3.06
CA GLU A 250 5.11 6.33 -3.90
C GLU A 250 5.37 7.77 -3.44
N PRO A 251 5.07 8.16 -2.18
CA PRO A 251 5.42 9.49 -1.68
C PRO A 251 6.94 9.70 -1.63
N LEU A 252 7.74 8.67 -1.29
CA LEU A 252 9.21 8.77 -1.28
C LEU A 252 9.76 9.16 -2.65
N VAL A 253 9.35 8.45 -3.71
CA VAL A 253 9.79 8.75 -5.09
C VAL A 253 9.29 10.12 -5.53
N ALA A 254 8.09 10.55 -5.12
CA ALA A 254 7.62 11.89 -5.40
C ALA A 254 8.54 12.97 -4.81
N VAL A 255 9.00 12.78 -3.57
CA VAL A 255 9.98 13.69 -2.95
C VAL A 255 11.34 13.63 -3.65
N LEU A 256 11.85 12.44 -3.97
CA LEU A 256 13.14 12.27 -4.64
C LEU A 256 13.17 12.90 -6.04
N GLU A 257 12.04 12.88 -6.74
CA GLU A 257 11.87 13.50 -8.06
C GLU A 257 11.50 14.99 -7.98
N GLY A 258 11.38 15.56 -6.78
CA GLY A 258 11.02 16.97 -6.60
C GLY A 258 9.66 17.34 -7.17
N ARG A 259 8.71 16.40 -7.18
CA ARG A 259 7.39 16.62 -7.78
C ARG A 259 6.58 17.64 -6.99
N GLY A 260 5.82 18.47 -7.70
CA GLY A 260 4.79 19.33 -7.10
C GLY A 260 3.43 18.64 -6.93
N THR A 261 3.29 17.40 -7.42
CA THR A 261 2.03 16.65 -7.40
C THR A 261 2.26 15.20 -7.02
N ALA A 262 1.22 14.58 -6.45
CA ALA A 262 1.16 13.14 -6.25
C ALA A 262 1.29 12.36 -7.57
N TRP A 263 1.70 11.09 -7.48
CA TRP A 263 1.72 10.17 -8.61
C TRP A 263 0.32 9.68 -8.95
N GLN A 264 -0.48 9.36 -7.92
CA GLN A 264 -1.83 8.84 -8.11
C GLN A 264 -2.80 9.26 -7.01
N GLN A 265 -3.89 9.91 -7.43
CA GLN A 265 -5.07 10.22 -6.63
C GLN A 265 -6.33 9.70 -7.35
N GLY A 266 -7.35 9.28 -6.59
CA GLY A 266 -8.62 8.84 -7.16
C GLY A 266 -8.58 7.47 -7.85
N ARG A 267 -9.53 7.23 -8.77
CA ARG A 267 -9.79 5.89 -9.38
C ARG A 267 -9.12 5.65 -10.73
N ASN A 268 -8.74 6.72 -11.43
CA ASN A 268 -8.23 6.62 -12.78
C ASN A 268 -6.71 6.60 -12.74
N LEU A 269 -6.14 5.40 -12.79
CA LEU A 269 -4.70 5.18 -12.94
C LEU A 269 -4.41 4.82 -14.39
N SER A 270 -3.53 5.58 -15.04
CA SER A 270 -3.14 5.31 -16.43
C SER A 270 -1.91 4.37 -16.48
N PRO A 271 -1.81 3.50 -17.50
CA PRO A 271 -0.60 2.72 -17.75
C PRO A 271 0.68 3.57 -17.87
N ASP A 272 0.56 4.78 -18.43
CA ASP A 272 1.68 5.71 -18.57
C ASP A 272 2.17 6.24 -17.23
N THR A 273 1.25 6.52 -16.28
CA THR A 273 1.60 6.89 -14.91
C THR A 273 2.38 5.77 -14.23
N VAL A 274 1.97 4.50 -14.43
CA VAL A 274 2.67 3.33 -13.86
C VAL A 274 4.08 3.19 -14.43
N ARG A 275 4.24 3.35 -15.76
CA ARG A 275 5.56 3.36 -16.43
C ARG A 275 6.44 4.48 -15.92
N ALA A 276 5.93 5.71 -15.91
CA ALA A 276 6.66 6.89 -15.45
C ALA A 276 7.10 6.78 -13.98
N PHE A 277 6.25 6.22 -13.12
CA PHE A 277 6.62 5.89 -11.75
C PHE A 277 7.77 4.87 -11.72
N GLY A 278 7.67 3.81 -12.50
CA GLY A 278 8.70 2.77 -12.58
C GLY A 278 10.06 3.29 -13.02
N ASP A 279 10.09 4.16 -14.03
CA ASP A 279 11.32 4.79 -14.51
C ASP A 279 11.94 5.69 -13.43
N ALA A 280 11.11 6.43 -12.69
CA ALA A 280 11.54 7.23 -11.55
C ALA A 280 12.09 6.37 -10.41
N ALA A 281 11.38 5.31 -10.02
CA ALA A 281 11.83 4.37 -9.02
C ALA A 281 13.20 3.76 -9.40
N ALA A 282 13.37 3.37 -10.66
CA ALA A 282 14.62 2.80 -11.17
C ALA A 282 15.81 3.77 -11.09
N ARG A 283 15.62 5.07 -11.42
CA ARG A 283 16.66 6.11 -11.25
C ARG A 283 17.18 6.19 -9.81
N HIS A 284 16.31 5.90 -8.85
CA HIS A 284 16.65 5.90 -7.43
C HIS A 284 17.08 4.54 -6.90
N GLY A 285 17.28 3.52 -7.76
CA GLY A 285 17.71 2.19 -7.33
C GLY A 285 16.62 1.41 -6.58
N LEU A 286 15.35 1.77 -6.77
CA LEU A 286 14.20 1.06 -6.24
C LEU A 286 13.69 0.07 -7.30
N GLY A 287 13.20 -1.10 -6.85
CA GLY A 287 12.72 -2.14 -7.76
C GLY A 287 13.81 -3.06 -8.32
N GLY A 288 14.91 -3.24 -7.59
CA GLY A 288 15.80 -4.38 -7.79
C GLY A 288 15.05 -5.65 -7.38
N PHE A 289 14.37 -6.28 -8.32
CA PHE A 289 13.76 -7.59 -8.12
C PHE A 289 14.87 -8.63 -8.24
N ALA A 290 15.30 -9.20 -7.11
CA ALA A 290 16.22 -10.34 -7.07
C ALA A 290 15.46 -11.65 -7.28
#